data_AF-A0A1L0DYB9-F1
#
_entry.id   AF-A0A1L0DYB9-F1
#
_cell.length_a   1.000
_cell.length_b   1.000
_cell.length_c   1.000
_cell.angle_alpha   90.00
_cell.angle_beta   90.00
_cell.angle_gamma   90.00
#
_symmetry.space_group_name_H-M   'P 1'
#
loop_
_entity.id
_entity.type
_entity.pdbx_description
1 polymer ?
#
loop_
_entity_poly.entity_id
_entity_poly.type
_entity_poly.pdbx_seq_one_letter_code
_entity_poly.pdbx_strand_id
1 'polypeptide(L)'
;MSPGIDNNDNVVVNLPMDFVNISHSEPSVNNEDFELKKEYEQLLLACRTGDADAVDSLTLIPNLDINRVDEWNYTPLILASLCGHLHIVKLLLSRGAVCDRDTYEGVRCIYGALNDEIRNLLLSYDITKKVDDNQPFSAHISKLLLVVFSSLSARDLAFVFPGLVDPAHRVFVVNRFLLAARSRYFNSMLTAGGEWMAKSVVVMSEKADAAAFASIIDYIYLRLDSIPISGALSGFRSFAEQFELKELLEVMDELPSSQKGKLQMLKKQQSDLVEVARNELMVFLKENVLASKCEVVLEEDVDFEDVDATTLLDTKIHTKLLQSNAFADIIMSSIDVDSGSVVYYPVHRAVLSRSDYYTTMFKSEMFTNSHEVPVVMVRDQELVDRPNVEIEHVPVLQASVNTTNWQVTEIILEFLYYDNVQHIPSNLSVELLFAADELWIHRLKMLTALSITSLVLTFDYESLLALPDSTGYDVCDLVEISWQTRCDRLEQHMTKLIAHNLEEICSHDNLRERLSGLIRKSAERIRERQETDTIELVDDIRFYLAKKYAVHNDFAELDGVAATWSATREENVRGDNNIYLAAMKDYDEDVLLVETLLEELALEA
;
A
#
# COMPACT_ATOMS: atom_id res chain seq x y z
N MET A 1 -43.99 -18.34 -12.58
CA MET A 1 -43.97 -19.78 -12.91
C MET A 1 -42.57 -20.28 -12.64
N SER A 2 -42.39 -20.93 -11.49
CA SER A 2 -41.15 -21.55 -11.05
C SER A 2 -40.89 -22.87 -11.80
N PRO A 3 -39.64 -23.33 -11.82
CA PRO A 3 -39.33 -24.72 -11.49
C PRO A 3 -38.32 -24.69 -10.34
N GLY A 4 -38.63 -25.21 -9.14
CA GLY A 4 -38.71 -26.64 -8.86
C GLY A 4 -37.53 -26.99 -7.94
N ILE A 5 -37.64 -26.62 -6.66
CA ILE A 5 -36.71 -26.98 -5.59
C ILE A 5 -37.31 -28.20 -4.90
N ASP A 6 -36.56 -29.30 -4.87
CA ASP A 6 -36.90 -30.47 -4.05
C ASP A 6 -36.36 -30.23 -2.64
N ASN A 7 -37.27 -30.11 -1.69
CA ASN A 7 -37.01 -30.10 -0.26
C ASN A 7 -37.22 -31.52 0.27
N ASN A 8 -36.15 -32.22 0.71
CA ASN A 8 -36.12 -32.88 2.01
C ASN A 8 -34.81 -33.64 2.31
N ASP A 9 -34.46 -33.59 3.60
CA ASP A 9 -33.77 -34.59 4.43
C ASP A 9 -32.26 -34.86 4.22
N ASN A 10 -31.46 -34.36 5.17
CA ASN A 10 -30.21 -34.92 5.68
C ASN A 10 -29.41 -35.81 4.71
N VAL A 11 -28.79 -35.19 3.72
CA VAL A 11 -27.82 -35.87 2.85
C VAL A 11 -26.42 -35.56 3.39
N VAL A 12 -25.84 -36.54 4.09
CA VAL A 12 -24.39 -36.77 4.05
C VAL A 12 -24.01 -36.61 2.58
N VAL A 13 -23.25 -35.57 2.25
CA VAL A 13 -22.86 -35.27 0.87
C VAL A 13 -22.00 -36.43 0.37
N ASN A 14 -22.65 -37.46 -0.17
CA ASN A 14 -22.05 -38.53 -0.93
C ASN A 14 -21.65 -37.89 -2.26
N LEU A 15 -20.48 -37.27 -2.26
CA LEU A 15 -19.77 -36.98 -3.49
C LEU A 15 -19.62 -38.32 -4.26
N PRO A 16 -19.90 -38.36 -5.57
CA PRO A 16 -19.72 -39.58 -6.36
C PRO A 16 -18.30 -40.13 -6.15
N MET A 17 -18.22 -41.46 -5.98
CA MET A 17 -17.06 -42.26 -5.52
C MET A 17 -15.79 -42.22 -6.40
N ASP A 18 -15.60 -41.19 -7.22
CA ASP A 18 -14.39 -40.98 -8.01
C ASP A 18 -13.49 -39.85 -7.45
N PHE A 19 -13.79 -39.31 -6.26
CA PHE A 19 -13.13 -38.10 -5.72
C PHE A 19 -12.36 -38.28 -4.41
N VAL A 20 -12.00 -39.50 -4.02
CA VAL A 20 -11.05 -39.74 -2.91
C VAL A 20 -9.91 -40.60 -3.43
N ASN A 21 -8.86 -39.96 -3.96
CA ASN A 21 -7.60 -40.64 -4.20
C ASN A 21 -6.66 -40.30 -3.04
N ILE A 22 -6.67 -41.16 -2.02
CA ILE A 22 -5.56 -41.22 -1.06
C ILE A 22 -4.46 -42.02 -1.74
N SER A 23 -3.48 -41.33 -2.33
CA SER A 23 -2.19 -41.92 -2.64
C SER A 23 -1.11 -41.01 -2.06
N HIS A 24 -0.46 -41.50 -1.00
CA HIS A 24 0.89 -41.05 -0.69
C HIS A 24 1.78 -41.42 -1.88
N SER A 25 2.18 -40.42 -2.65
CA SER A 25 3.28 -40.54 -3.60
C SER A 25 4.17 -39.32 -3.45
N GLU A 26 5.46 -39.61 -3.24
CA GLU A 26 6.60 -38.68 -3.21
C GLU A 26 6.52 -37.62 -4.33
N PRO A 27 7.09 -36.42 -4.11
CA PRO A 27 6.89 -35.28 -5.01
C PRO A 27 7.49 -35.59 -6.38
N SER A 28 6.63 -35.82 -7.36
CA SER A 28 7.00 -35.70 -8.77
C SER A 28 7.19 -34.21 -9.06
N VAL A 29 8.44 -33.81 -9.30
CA VAL A 29 8.78 -32.46 -9.78
C VAL A 29 7.89 -32.13 -10.98
N ASN A 30 7.07 -31.08 -10.83
CA ASN A 30 6.10 -30.63 -11.82
C ASN A 30 6.79 -30.27 -13.15
N ASN A 31 6.33 -30.86 -14.26
CA ASN A 31 6.79 -30.50 -15.60
C ASN A 31 6.46 -29.04 -15.97
N GLU A 32 5.42 -28.43 -15.38
CA GLU A 32 5.02 -27.03 -15.61
C GLU A 32 6.02 -26.02 -15.04
N ASP A 33 6.65 -26.32 -13.89
CA ASP A 33 7.70 -25.47 -13.31
C ASP A 33 8.98 -25.49 -14.15
N PHE A 34 9.26 -26.63 -14.81
CA PHE A 34 10.36 -26.75 -15.75
C PHE A 34 10.08 -26.02 -17.08
N GLU A 35 8.82 -26.08 -17.52
CA GLU A 35 8.13 -25.16 -18.45
C GLU A 35 8.59 -23.71 -18.29
N LEU A 36 7.94 -23.05 -17.32
CA LEU A 36 8.02 -21.62 -17.04
C LEU A 36 9.44 -21.12 -16.78
N LYS A 37 10.28 -21.96 -16.16
CA LYS A 37 11.69 -21.65 -15.97
C LYS A 37 12.42 -21.46 -17.30
N LYS A 38 12.16 -22.33 -18.28
CA LYS A 38 12.75 -22.26 -19.61
C LYS A 38 12.25 -21.06 -20.40
N GLU A 39 10.96 -20.73 -20.32
CA GLU A 39 10.42 -19.52 -20.97
C GLU A 39 10.95 -18.23 -20.33
N TYR A 40 11.15 -18.22 -19.01
CA TYR A 40 11.77 -17.09 -18.33
C TYR A 40 13.24 -16.92 -18.72
N GLU A 41 14.01 -18.01 -18.82
CA GLU A 41 15.38 -17.96 -19.35
C GLU A 41 15.43 -17.44 -20.79
N GLN A 42 14.44 -17.78 -21.62
CA GLN A 42 14.30 -17.22 -22.97
C GLN A 42 13.96 -15.72 -22.96
N LEU A 43 13.13 -15.26 -22.01
CA LEU A 43 12.81 -13.84 -21.85
C LEU A 43 14.06 -13.02 -21.50
N LEU A 44 14.88 -13.52 -20.58
CA LEU A 44 16.15 -12.88 -20.22
C LEU A 44 17.11 -12.85 -21.42
N LEU A 45 17.20 -13.94 -22.18
CA LEU A 45 18.02 -13.98 -23.39
C LEU A 45 17.54 -12.98 -24.44
N ALA A 46 16.23 -12.90 -24.68
CA ALA A 46 15.63 -11.93 -25.60
C ALA A 46 15.89 -10.48 -25.17
N CYS A 47 15.82 -10.19 -23.87
CA CYS A 47 16.17 -8.88 -23.31
C CYS A 47 17.66 -8.56 -23.44
N ARG A 48 18.55 -9.56 -23.40
CA ARG A 48 20.00 -9.38 -23.64
C ARG A 48 20.32 -9.15 -25.12
N THR A 49 19.69 -9.93 -26.01
CA THR A 49 20.00 -9.90 -27.46
C THR A 49 19.28 -8.79 -28.22
N GLY A 50 18.22 -8.21 -27.66
CA GLY A 50 17.45 -7.15 -28.31
C GLY A 50 16.29 -7.67 -29.16
N ASP A 51 15.83 -8.90 -28.92
CA ASP A 51 14.73 -9.51 -29.68
C ASP A 51 13.36 -9.06 -29.13
N ALA A 52 12.87 -7.93 -29.65
CA ALA A 52 11.63 -7.31 -29.19
C ALA A 52 10.39 -8.18 -29.45
N ASP A 53 10.35 -8.96 -30.54
CA ASP A 53 9.22 -9.82 -30.89
C ASP A 53 9.14 -11.03 -29.95
N ALA A 54 10.29 -11.58 -29.57
CA ALA A 54 10.38 -12.61 -28.53
C ALA A 54 9.98 -12.07 -27.16
N VAL A 55 10.44 -10.87 -26.76
CA VAL A 55 9.99 -10.24 -25.51
C VAL A 55 8.48 -10.01 -25.52
N ASP A 56 7.92 -9.52 -26.64
CA ASP A 56 6.49 -9.26 -26.74
C ASP A 56 5.66 -10.54 -26.58
N SER A 57 6.05 -11.61 -27.26
CA SER A 57 5.36 -12.91 -27.18
C SER A 57 5.53 -13.60 -25.82
N LEU A 58 6.73 -13.57 -25.22
CA LEU A 58 7.00 -14.20 -23.92
C LEU A 58 6.30 -13.46 -22.78
N THR A 59 6.22 -12.12 -22.82
CA THR A 59 5.50 -11.32 -21.81
C THR A 59 3.98 -11.47 -21.87
N LEU A 60 3.44 -12.21 -22.84
CA LEU A 60 2.03 -12.58 -22.94
C LEU A 60 1.72 -13.96 -22.35
N ILE A 61 2.74 -14.72 -21.93
CA ILE A 61 2.57 -16.04 -21.32
C ILE A 61 1.96 -15.86 -19.92
N PRO A 62 0.80 -16.48 -19.62
CA PRO A 62 0.20 -16.42 -18.30
C PRO A 62 1.16 -16.92 -17.21
N ASN A 63 1.18 -16.25 -16.06
CA ASN A 63 2.03 -16.58 -14.90
C ASN A 63 3.55 -16.42 -15.11
N LEU A 64 4.01 -15.84 -16.23
CA LEU A 64 5.41 -15.48 -16.40
C LEU A 64 5.72 -14.16 -15.66
N ASP A 65 6.43 -14.24 -14.54
CA ASP A 65 6.78 -13.07 -13.74
C ASP A 65 7.92 -12.26 -14.40
N ILE A 66 7.58 -11.08 -14.93
CA ILE A 66 8.50 -10.16 -15.58
C ILE A 66 9.39 -9.37 -14.61
N ASN A 67 9.09 -9.41 -13.31
CA ASN A 67 9.84 -8.73 -12.24
C ASN A 67 10.68 -9.67 -11.40
N ARG A 68 10.58 -10.99 -11.64
CA ARG A 68 11.49 -11.98 -11.07
C ARG A 68 12.94 -11.61 -11.41
N VAL A 69 13.87 -12.03 -10.57
CA VAL A 69 15.31 -11.92 -10.78
C VAL A 69 15.94 -13.26 -11.18
N ASP A 70 17.01 -13.21 -11.98
CA ASP A 70 17.85 -14.36 -12.32
C ASP A 70 18.86 -14.71 -11.22
N GLU A 71 19.70 -15.72 -11.45
CA GLU A 71 20.73 -16.18 -10.49
C GLU A 71 21.81 -15.14 -10.17
N TRP A 72 21.85 -14.02 -10.90
CA TRP A 72 22.74 -12.88 -10.68
C TRP A 72 22.00 -11.61 -10.24
N ASN A 73 20.75 -11.76 -9.77
CA ASN A 73 19.88 -10.67 -9.35
C ASN A 73 19.57 -9.66 -10.49
N TYR A 74 19.44 -10.13 -11.74
CA TYR A 74 18.99 -9.31 -12.86
C TYR A 74 17.53 -9.59 -13.20
N THR A 75 16.72 -8.54 -13.27
CA THR A 75 15.40 -8.59 -13.90
C THR A 75 15.54 -8.43 -15.42
N PRO A 76 14.52 -8.86 -16.20
CA PRO A 76 14.44 -8.57 -17.63
C PRO A 76 14.64 -7.08 -17.96
N LEU A 77 14.12 -6.19 -17.13
CA LEU A 77 14.25 -4.74 -17.29
C LEU A 77 15.69 -4.27 -17.08
N ILE A 78 16.39 -4.77 -16.06
CA ILE A 78 17.81 -4.44 -15.84
C ILE A 78 18.66 -4.90 -17.03
N LEU A 79 18.40 -6.10 -17.58
CA LEU A 79 19.13 -6.61 -18.75
C LEU A 79 18.89 -5.75 -19.99
N ALA A 80 17.63 -5.40 -20.29
CA ALA A 80 17.31 -4.53 -21.41
C ALA A 80 17.94 -3.13 -21.27
N SER A 81 18.00 -2.61 -20.04
CA SER A 81 18.64 -1.32 -19.71
C SER A 81 20.16 -1.36 -19.91
N LEU A 82 20.83 -2.38 -19.35
CA LEU A 82 22.29 -2.60 -19.47
C LEU A 82 22.74 -2.84 -20.91
N CYS A 83 21.92 -3.56 -21.68
CA CYS A 83 22.22 -3.87 -23.08
C CYS A 83 21.82 -2.75 -24.05
N GLY A 84 21.17 -1.68 -23.57
CA GLY A 84 20.86 -0.49 -24.38
C GLY A 84 19.63 -0.61 -25.27
N HIS A 85 18.73 -1.55 -24.99
CA HIS A 85 17.58 -1.83 -25.84
C HIS A 85 16.36 -0.98 -25.48
N LEU A 86 16.41 0.31 -25.84
CA LEU A 86 15.37 1.30 -25.49
C LEU A 86 13.93 0.86 -25.84
N HIS A 87 13.73 0.20 -26.98
CA HIS A 87 12.41 -0.26 -27.41
C HIS A 87 11.88 -1.38 -26.51
N ILE A 88 12.76 -2.26 -26.04
CA ILE A 88 12.43 -3.33 -25.08
C ILE A 88 12.19 -2.75 -23.69
N VAL A 89 12.98 -1.77 -23.26
CA VAL A 89 12.75 -1.04 -21.99
C VAL A 89 11.34 -0.43 -21.99
N LYS A 90 10.95 0.28 -23.06
CA LYS A 90 9.59 0.83 -23.20
C LYS A 90 8.51 -0.25 -23.18
N LEU A 91 8.76 -1.38 -23.84
CA LEU A 91 7.83 -2.51 -23.90
C LEU A 91 7.63 -3.14 -22.51
N LEU A 92 8.71 -3.46 -21.80
CA LEU A 92 8.68 -4.04 -20.46
C LEU A 92 7.97 -3.11 -19.46
N LEU A 93 8.30 -1.82 -19.46
CA LEU A 93 7.60 -0.83 -18.63
C LEU A 93 6.09 -0.77 -18.94
N SER A 94 5.72 -0.83 -20.23
CA SER A 94 4.31 -0.88 -20.65
C SER A 94 3.58 -2.17 -20.27
N ARG A 95 4.33 -3.22 -19.89
CA ARG A 95 3.84 -4.54 -19.45
C ARG A 95 3.86 -4.72 -17.93
N GLY A 96 4.21 -3.67 -17.18
CA GLY A 96 4.21 -3.68 -15.72
C GLY A 96 5.55 -4.04 -15.09
N ALA A 97 6.66 -3.91 -15.83
CA ALA A 97 7.98 -4.04 -15.23
C ALA A 97 8.22 -2.88 -14.25
N VAL A 98 8.67 -3.20 -13.05
CA VAL A 98 8.86 -2.25 -11.95
C VAL A 98 10.28 -1.70 -12.02
N CYS A 99 10.39 -0.37 -11.96
CA CYS A 99 11.66 0.34 -11.83
C CYS A 99 11.56 1.31 -10.67
N ASP A 100 11.76 0.79 -9.45
CA ASP A 100 11.67 1.57 -8.22
C ASP A 100 13.06 2.05 -7.77
N ARG A 101 13.25 3.36 -7.68
CA ARG A 101 14.53 3.97 -7.30
C ARG A 101 14.95 3.65 -5.87
N ASP A 102 14.00 3.27 -5.02
CA ASP A 102 14.26 2.97 -3.61
C ASP A 102 14.61 1.48 -3.41
N THR A 103 14.57 0.68 -4.48
CA THR A 103 14.99 -0.73 -4.49
C THR A 103 16.39 -0.89 -5.07
N TYR A 104 17.11 -1.91 -4.58
CA TYR A 104 18.42 -2.27 -5.11
C TYR A 104 18.37 -2.60 -6.62
N GLU A 105 17.27 -3.21 -7.06
CA GLU A 105 16.99 -3.57 -8.45
C GLU A 105 16.79 -2.33 -9.34
N GLY A 106 15.99 -1.35 -8.92
CA GLY A 106 15.74 -0.15 -9.72
C GLY A 106 16.93 0.83 -9.75
N VAL A 107 17.67 0.96 -8.64
CA VAL A 107 18.98 1.64 -8.62
C VAL A 107 19.90 1.04 -9.69
N ARG A 108 20.06 -0.29 -9.71
CA ARG A 108 20.87 -0.98 -10.74
C ARG A 108 20.35 -0.78 -12.16
N CYS A 109 19.03 -0.76 -12.34
CA CYS A 109 18.41 -0.53 -13.64
C CYS A 109 18.74 0.87 -14.19
N ILE A 110 18.75 1.89 -13.34
CA ILE A 110 18.97 3.30 -13.70
C ILE A 110 20.45 3.61 -13.87
N TYR A 111 21.28 3.24 -12.89
CA TYR A 111 22.71 3.50 -12.96
C TYR A 111 23.40 2.64 -14.02
N GLY A 112 22.88 1.43 -14.25
CA GLY A 112 23.32 0.51 -15.29
C GLY A 112 22.82 0.82 -16.71
N ALA A 113 21.99 1.85 -16.92
CA ALA A 113 21.51 2.18 -18.26
C ALA A 113 22.67 2.50 -19.22
N LEU A 114 22.70 1.82 -20.38
CA LEU A 114 23.79 1.95 -21.36
C LEU A 114 23.90 3.36 -21.95
N ASN A 115 22.77 4.06 -22.08
CA ASN A 115 22.72 5.40 -22.65
C ASN A 115 21.78 6.33 -21.86
N ASP A 116 22.00 7.63 -22.02
CA ASP A 116 21.25 8.67 -21.32
C ASP A 116 19.78 8.70 -21.74
N GLU A 117 19.43 8.24 -22.94
CA GLU A 117 18.04 8.17 -23.39
C GLU A 117 17.23 7.14 -22.57
N ILE A 118 17.81 5.97 -22.28
CA ILE A 118 17.21 4.96 -21.41
C ILE A 118 17.21 5.44 -19.96
N ARG A 119 18.32 6.02 -19.49
CA ARG A 119 18.41 6.60 -18.14
C ARG A 119 17.33 7.64 -17.92
N ASN A 120 17.21 8.61 -18.82
CA ASN A 120 16.21 9.67 -18.76
C ASN A 120 14.80 9.12 -18.91
N LEU A 121 14.57 8.07 -19.71
CA LEU A 121 13.28 7.39 -19.79
C LEU A 121 12.90 6.77 -18.44
N LEU A 122 13.79 6.00 -17.83
CA LEU A 122 13.58 5.36 -16.52
C LEU A 122 13.39 6.41 -15.42
N LEU A 123 14.18 7.50 -15.44
CA LEU A 123 14.02 8.62 -14.53
C LEU A 123 12.69 9.37 -14.77
N SER A 124 12.27 9.55 -16.02
CA SER A 124 11.03 10.27 -16.39
C SER A 124 9.76 9.52 -15.98
N TYR A 125 9.85 8.19 -15.88
CA TYR A 125 8.76 7.34 -15.38
C TYR A 125 8.44 7.63 -13.90
N ASP A 126 9.30 8.37 -13.19
CA ASP A 126 9.20 8.62 -11.74
C ASP A 126 8.86 10.07 -11.35
N ILE A 127 8.79 11.03 -12.28
CA ILE A 127 8.62 12.46 -11.90
C ILE A 127 7.38 13.13 -12.52
N THR A 128 6.78 12.59 -13.59
CA THR A 128 5.68 13.27 -14.31
C THR A 128 4.40 12.48 -14.48
N LYS A 129 4.25 11.36 -13.78
CA LYS A 129 2.94 10.80 -13.51
C LYS A 129 2.82 10.67 -12.01
N LYS A 130 1.72 11.16 -11.45
CA LYS A 130 1.04 10.45 -10.36
C LYS A 130 1.43 8.98 -10.47
N VAL A 131 2.10 8.41 -9.47
CA VAL A 131 1.92 6.97 -9.20
C VAL A 131 0.45 6.76 -9.47
N ASP A 132 0.09 5.95 -10.47
CA ASP A 132 -1.33 5.76 -10.76
C ASP A 132 -1.93 5.32 -9.45
N ASP A 133 -2.65 6.23 -8.78
CA ASP A 133 -2.98 6.06 -7.37
C ASP A 133 -3.71 4.72 -7.21
N ASN A 134 -4.43 4.34 -8.28
CA ASN A 134 -5.20 3.12 -8.52
C ASN A 134 -4.39 1.86 -8.76
N GLN A 135 -3.13 1.94 -9.21
CA GLN A 135 -2.35 0.76 -9.57
C GLN A 135 -1.95 -0.09 -8.35
N PRO A 136 -1.41 0.46 -7.23
CA PRO A 136 -1.11 -0.35 -6.05
C PRO A 136 -2.35 -0.96 -5.39
N PHE A 137 -3.45 -0.21 -5.38
CA PHE A 137 -4.73 -0.68 -4.85
C PHE A 137 -5.32 -1.81 -5.71
N SER A 138 -5.52 -1.55 -7.01
CA SER A 138 -6.09 -2.51 -7.95
C SER A 138 -5.24 -3.77 -8.06
N ALA A 139 -3.90 -3.62 -8.15
CA ALA A 139 -2.99 -4.76 -8.21
C ALA A 139 -3.08 -5.65 -6.97
N HIS A 140 -3.24 -5.08 -5.77
CA HIS A 140 -3.44 -5.87 -4.56
C HIS A 140 -4.75 -6.66 -4.61
N ILE A 141 -5.87 -5.99 -4.93
CA ILE A 141 -7.18 -6.65 -5.01
C ILE A 141 -7.14 -7.77 -6.05
N SER A 142 -6.53 -7.55 -7.21
CA SER A 142 -6.36 -8.61 -8.24
C SER A 142 -5.52 -9.79 -7.77
N LYS A 143 -4.47 -9.54 -6.96
CA LYS A 143 -3.62 -10.61 -6.39
C LYS A 143 -4.39 -11.54 -5.45
N LEU A 144 -5.44 -11.08 -4.79
CA LEU A 144 -6.26 -11.90 -3.89
C LEU A 144 -6.92 -13.10 -4.59
N LEU A 145 -7.08 -13.05 -5.92
CA LEU A 145 -7.62 -14.16 -6.70
C LEU A 145 -6.57 -15.23 -7.04
N LEU A 146 -5.27 -14.92 -6.92
CA LEU A 146 -4.18 -15.82 -7.29
C LEU A 146 -4.00 -16.92 -6.22
N VAL A 147 -3.86 -18.17 -6.67
CA VAL A 147 -3.69 -19.33 -5.76
C VAL A 147 -2.45 -19.20 -4.88
N VAL A 148 -1.35 -18.60 -5.37
CA VAL A 148 -0.12 -18.38 -4.59
C VAL A 148 -0.35 -17.46 -3.39
N PHE A 149 -1.41 -16.64 -3.41
CA PHE A 149 -1.80 -15.77 -2.30
C PHE A 149 -2.86 -16.40 -1.38
N SER A 150 -3.22 -17.68 -1.55
CA SER A 150 -4.28 -18.35 -0.77
C SER A 150 -4.07 -18.25 0.74
N SER A 151 -2.84 -18.43 1.20
CA SER A 151 -2.47 -18.41 2.62
C SER A 151 -2.66 -17.03 3.27
N LEU A 152 -2.53 -15.95 2.49
CA LEU A 152 -2.69 -14.56 2.91
C LEU A 152 -4.12 -14.04 2.71
N SER A 153 -4.78 -14.50 1.64
CA SER A 153 -6.12 -14.03 1.27
C SER A 153 -7.23 -14.68 2.07
N ALA A 154 -6.99 -15.81 2.76
CA ALA A 154 -7.96 -16.46 3.65
C ALA A 154 -9.36 -16.59 3.01
N ARG A 155 -9.37 -17.06 1.75
CA ARG A 155 -10.59 -17.20 0.94
C ARG A 155 -11.56 -18.16 1.63
N ASP A 156 -12.84 -17.81 1.64
CA ASP A 156 -13.84 -18.38 2.55
C ASP A 156 -15.23 -18.62 1.90
N LEU A 157 -15.28 -18.54 0.57
CA LEU A 157 -16.39 -19.02 -0.24
C LEU A 157 -15.90 -19.65 -1.56
N ALA A 158 -16.50 -20.78 -1.97
CA ALA A 158 -16.24 -21.40 -3.26
C ALA A 158 -17.52 -21.58 -4.09
N PHE A 159 -17.48 -21.19 -5.36
CA PHE A 159 -18.52 -21.49 -6.34
C PHE A 159 -18.09 -22.67 -7.22
N VAL A 160 -18.89 -23.73 -7.26
CA VAL A 160 -18.59 -24.97 -8.00
C VAL A 160 -19.56 -25.15 -9.16
N PHE A 161 -19.05 -25.24 -10.39
CA PHE A 161 -19.85 -25.49 -11.58
C PHE A 161 -19.83 -27.00 -11.93
N PRO A 162 -20.96 -27.70 -11.81
CA PRO A 162 -21.05 -29.12 -12.18
C PRO A 162 -20.96 -29.31 -13.70
N GLY A 163 -20.38 -30.42 -14.15
CA GLY A 163 -20.45 -30.87 -15.55
C GLY A 163 -19.43 -30.29 -16.55
N LEU A 164 -18.55 -29.36 -16.15
CA LEU A 164 -17.52 -28.82 -17.06
C LEU A 164 -16.30 -29.74 -17.21
N VAL A 165 -15.76 -29.84 -18.43
CA VAL A 165 -14.53 -30.58 -18.75
C VAL A 165 -13.28 -29.75 -18.47
N ASP A 166 -13.35 -28.43 -18.65
CA ASP A 166 -12.25 -27.51 -18.37
C ASP A 166 -12.04 -27.38 -16.85
N PRO A 167 -10.88 -27.78 -16.30
CA PRO A 167 -10.60 -27.62 -14.89
C PRO A 167 -10.49 -26.16 -14.45
N ALA A 168 -10.09 -25.23 -15.34
CA ALA A 168 -9.80 -23.83 -14.98
C ALA A 168 -11.04 -23.02 -14.58
N HIS A 169 -12.21 -23.32 -15.15
CA HIS A 169 -13.45 -22.57 -14.92
C HIS A 169 -14.45 -23.30 -14.02
N ARG A 170 -14.00 -24.34 -13.32
CA ARG A 170 -14.91 -25.26 -12.61
C ARG A 170 -15.12 -24.90 -11.13
N VAL A 171 -14.16 -24.21 -10.53
CA VAL A 171 -14.21 -23.78 -9.13
C VAL A 171 -13.65 -22.37 -9.01
N PHE A 172 -14.40 -21.48 -8.36
CA PHE A 172 -13.96 -20.12 -8.04
C PHE A 172 -13.91 -19.97 -6.53
N VAL A 173 -12.70 -19.94 -5.96
CA VAL A 173 -12.49 -19.69 -4.52
C VAL A 173 -12.22 -18.21 -4.31
N VAL A 174 -13.01 -17.56 -3.47
CA VAL A 174 -13.14 -16.10 -3.35
C VAL A 174 -13.40 -15.67 -1.89
N ASN A 175 -13.25 -14.38 -1.63
CA ASN A 175 -13.53 -13.72 -0.35
C ASN A 175 -14.97 -13.20 -0.24
N ARG A 176 -15.65 -13.53 0.86
CA ARG A 176 -16.99 -13.00 1.19
C ARG A 176 -17.00 -11.49 1.30
N PHE A 177 -16.06 -10.92 2.04
CA PHE A 177 -16.04 -9.47 2.30
C PHE A 177 -15.97 -8.67 1.00
N LEU A 178 -15.16 -9.12 0.03
CA LEU A 178 -15.00 -8.41 -1.23
C LEU A 178 -16.25 -8.52 -2.11
N LEU A 179 -16.89 -9.70 -2.15
CA LEU A 179 -18.17 -9.87 -2.83
C LEU A 179 -19.26 -8.99 -2.19
N ALA A 180 -19.36 -8.99 -0.86
CA ALA A 180 -20.33 -8.20 -0.12
C ALA A 180 -20.10 -6.70 -0.27
N ALA A 181 -18.85 -6.25 -0.33
CA ALA A 181 -18.50 -4.85 -0.57
C ALA A 181 -18.91 -4.39 -1.98
N ARG A 182 -18.62 -5.22 -3.01
CA ARG A 182 -18.75 -4.86 -4.43
C ARG A 182 -20.13 -5.20 -5.03
N SER A 183 -21.04 -5.81 -4.26
CA SER A 183 -22.36 -6.22 -4.75
C SER A 183 -23.38 -6.36 -3.63
N ARG A 184 -24.48 -5.63 -3.79
CA ARG A 184 -25.64 -5.71 -2.88
C ARG A 184 -26.30 -7.08 -2.89
N TYR A 185 -26.34 -7.73 -4.05
CA TYR A 185 -26.87 -9.09 -4.14
C TYR A 185 -26.03 -10.06 -3.31
N PHE A 186 -24.71 -10.09 -3.51
CA PHE A 186 -23.83 -10.96 -2.73
C PHE A 186 -23.91 -10.64 -1.23
N ASN A 187 -23.94 -9.36 -0.85
CA ASN A 187 -24.14 -8.95 0.54
C ASN A 187 -25.44 -9.54 1.14
N SER A 188 -26.57 -9.43 0.43
CA SER A 188 -27.85 -9.98 0.89
C SER A 188 -27.87 -11.50 1.01
N MET A 189 -27.09 -12.20 0.18
CA MET A 189 -26.99 -13.66 0.18
C MET A 189 -26.08 -14.19 1.30
N LEU A 190 -25.08 -13.39 1.73
CA LEU A 190 -24.06 -13.77 2.70
C LEU A 190 -24.38 -13.33 4.14
N THR A 191 -25.26 -12.34 4.32
CA THR A 191 -25.65 -11.80 5.63
C THR A 191 -26.89 -12.50 6.21
N ALA A 192 -27.35 -12.05 7.39
CA ALA A 192 -28.42 -12.68 8.16
C ALA A 192 -29.69 -12.95 7.34
N GLY A 193 -30.06 -14.23 7.24
CA GLY A 193 -31.24 -14.69 6.48
C GLY A 193 -30.97 -14.98 5.00
N GLY A 194 -29.74 -14.73 4.51
CA GLY A 194 -29.30 -15.08 3.17
C GLY A 194 -29.05 -16.57 2.98
N GLU A 195 -29.19 -17.05 1.74
CA GLU A 195 -29.09 -18.48 1.41
C GLU A 195 -27.67 -19.06 1.56
N TRP A 196 -26.64 -18.20 1.51
CA TRP A 196 -25.23 -18.60 1.51
C TRP A 196 -24.50 -18.24 2.81
N MET A 197 -25.22 -17.67 3.78
CA MET A 197 -24.68 -17.29 5.09
C MET A 197 -23.93 -18.45 5.77
N ALA A 198 -24.52 -19.65 5.79
CA ALA A 198 -23.97 -20.84 6.45
C ALA A 198 -23.33 -21.86 5.48
N LYS A 199 -22.90 -21.43 4.28
CA LYS A 199 -22.32 -22.32 3.26
C LYS A 199 -20.93 -21.88 2.85
N SER A 200 -19.91 -22.73 3.02
CA SER A 200 -18.56 -22.50 2.45
C SER A 200 -18.51 -22.79 0.94
N VAL A 201 -19.35 -23.72 0.47
CA VAL A 201 -19.40 -24.15 -0.93
C VAL A 201 -20.80 -23.96 -1.50
N VAL A 202 -20.88 -23.26 -2.64
CA VAL A 202 -22.11 -23.02 -3.39
C VAL A 202 -22.02 -23.74 -4.73
N VAL A 203 -22.94 -24.68 -4.95
CA VAL A 203 -23.03 -25.41 -6.23
C VAL A 203 -23.90 -24.60 -7.19
N MET A 204 -23.33 -24.27 -8.34
CA MET A 204 -23.97 -23.49 -9.38
C MET A 204 -24.85 -24.40 -10.26
N SER A 205 -25.85 -23.81 -10.92
CA SER A 205 -26.71 -24.54 -11.87
C SER A 205 -25.91 -25.04 -13.07
N GLU A 206 -26.20 -26.25 -13.56
CA GLU A 206 -25.58 -26.82 -14.78
C GLU A 206 -25.78 -25.95 -16.03
N LYS A 207 -26.79 -25.07 -16.03
CA LYS A 207 -27.08 -24.15 -17.14
C LYS A 207 -26.32 -22.82 -17.03
N ALA A 208 -25.63 -22.58 -15.92
CA ALA A 208 -24.92 -21.35 -15.68
C ALA A 208 -23.63 -21.29 -16.53
N ASP A 209 -23.40 -20.16 -17.20
CA ASP A 209 -22.21 -19.95 -18.01
C ASP A 209 -21.01 -19.63 -17.10
N ALA A 210 -20.12 -20.61 -16.91
CA ALA A 210 -18.95 -20.45 -16.04
C ALA A 210 -17.92 -19.45 -16.60
N ALA A 211 -17.80 -19.30 -17.92
CA ALA A 211 -16.89 -18.32 -18.51
C ALA A 211 -17.41 -16.90 -18.28
N ALA A 212 -18.72 -16.70 -18.42
CA ALA A 212 -19.35 -15.43 -18.05
C ALA A 212 -19.19 -15.13 -16.54
N PHE A 213 -19.37 -16.12 -15.67
CA PHE A 213 -19.17 -15.94 -14.24
C PHE A 213 -17.70 -15.61 -13.89
N ALA A 214 -16.73 -16.23 -14.57
CA ALA A 214 -15.32 -15.92 -14.40
C ALA A 214 -15.01 -14.44 -14.67
N SER A 215 -15.53 -13.89 -15.79
CA SER A 215 -15.38 -12.46 -16.10
C SER A 215 -16.02 -11.55 -15.04
N ILE A 216 -17.09 -11.99 -14.37
CA ILE A 216 -17.72 -11.24 -13.28
C ILE A 216 -16.81 -11.24 -12.05
N ILE A 217 -16.26 -12.40 -11.68
CA ILE A 217 -15.32 -12.51 -10.57
C ILE A 217 -14.09 -11.65 -10.85
N ASP A 218 -13.53 -11.74 -12.04
CA ASP A 218 -12.41 -10.89 -12.45
C ASP A 218 -12.73 -9.38 -12.32
N TYR A 219 -13.93 -8.94 -12.73
CA TYR A 219 -14.37 -7.56 -12.52
C TYR A 219 -14.42 -7.17 -11.02
N ILE A 220 -14.96 -8.04 -10.17
CA ILE A 220 -15.00 -7.80 -8.72
C ILE A 220 -13.58 -7.64 -8.16
N TYR A 221 -12.63 -8.43 -8.67
CA TYR A 221 -11.21 -8.42 -8.30
C TYR A 221 -10.37 -7.44 -9.14
N LEU A 222 -10.99 -6.52 -9.88
CA LEU A 222 -10.34 -5.48 -10.68
C LEU A 222 -9.40 -5.96 -11.81
N ARG A 223 -9.59 -7.20 -12.28
CA ARG A 223 -8.97 -7.77 -13.48
C ARG A 223 -9.79 -7.40 -14.72
N LEU A 224 -9.77 -6.13 -15.08
CA LEU A 224 -10.69 -5.53 -16.07
C LEU A 224 -10.43 -5.96 -17.53
N ASP A 225 -9.31 -6.63 -17.80
CA ASP A 225 -8.94 -7.14 -19.12
C ASP A 225 -9.86 -8.27 -19.60
N SER A 226 -10.47 -9.01 -18.68
CA SER A 226 -11.36 -10.14 -18.99
C SER A 226 -12.82 -9.77 -19.27
N ILE A 227 -13.20 -8.49 -19.14
CA ILE A 227 -14.54 -8.00 -19.50
C ILE A 227 -14.80 -8.34 -20.97
N PRO A 228 -15.86 -9.05 -21.36
CA PRO A 228 -16.09 -9.44 -22.75
C PRO A 228 -16.38 -8.25 -23.69
N ILE A 229 -16.13 -8.44 -24.99
CA ILE A 229 -16.61 -7.50 -26.03
C ILE A 229 -18.12 -7.68 -26.17
N SER A 230 -18.84 -6.61 -26.51
CA SER A 230 -20.29 -6.65 -26.75
C SER A 230 -20.70 -7.88 -27.59
N GLY A 231 -21.61 -8.70 -27.04
CA GLY A 231 -22.15 -9.91 -27.67
C GLY A 231 -21.31 -11.20 -27.52
N ALA A 232 -20.18 -11.20 -26.80
CA ALA A 232 -19.24 -12.33 -26.79
C ALA A 232 -19.53 -13.45 -25.78
N LEU A 233 -20.24 -13.19 -24.67
CA LEU A 233 -20.55 -14.20 -23.64
C LEU A 233 -22.05 -14.23 -23.33
N SER A 234 -22.71 -15.32 -23.69
CA SER A 234 -24.14 -15.54 -23.47
C SER A 234 -24.42 -15.78 -21.98
N GLY A 235 -24.67 -14.71 -21.22
CA GLY A 235 -24.97 -14.80 -19.79
C GLY A 235 -24.27 -13.74 -18.95
N PHE A 236 -23.21 -13.11 -19.47
CA PHE A 236 -22.45 -12.09 -18.73
C PHE A 236 -23.32 -10.90 -18.31
N ARG A 237 -24.11 -10.34 -19.23
CA ARG A 237 -25.08 -9.27 -18.91
C ARG A 237 -26.12 -9.75 -17.88
N SER A 238 -26.60 -10.98 -18.01
CA SER A 238 -27.58 -11.55 -17.07
C SER A 238 -27.00 -11.65 -15.65
N PHE A 239 -25.73 -12.02 -15.50
CA PHE A 239 -25.07 -12.05 -14.20
C PHE A 239 -24.84 -10.64 -13.66
N ALA A 240 -24.39 -9.68 -14.48
CA ALA A 240 -24.21 -8.31 -14.04
C ALA A 240 -25.53 -7.67 -13.56
N GLU A 241 -26.65 -7.95 -14.24
CA GLU A 241 -28.00 -7.56 -13.80
C GLU A 241 -28.42 -8.26 -12.51
N GLN A 242 -28.24 -9.59 -12.43
CA GLN A 242 -28.59 -10.38 -11.24
C GLN A 242 -27.80 -9.96 -10.00
N PHE A 243 -26.51 -9.68 -10.15
CA PHE A 243 -25.61 -9.32 -9.06
C PHE A 243 -25.59 -7.82 -8.76
N GLU A 244 -26.49 -7.06 -9.39
CA GLU A 244 -26.68 -5.62 -9.18
C GLU A 244 -25.42 -4.78 -9.42
N LEU A 245 -24.61 -5.14 -10.43
CA LEU A 245 -23.36 -4.45 -10.80
C LEU A 245 -23.63 -3.29 -11.77
N LYS A 246 -24.16 -2.18 -11.26
CA LYS A 246 -24.70 -1.08 -12.08
C LYS A 246 -23.64 -0.43 -12.98
N GLU A 247 -22.48 -0.11 -12.41
CA GLU A 247 -21.39 0.58 -13.09
C GLU A 247 -20.78 -0.31 -14.19
N LEU A 248 -20.75 -1.63 -13.98
CA LEU A 248 -20.37 -2.57 -15.03
C LEU A 248 -21.38 -2.56 -16.19
N LEU A 249 -22.67 -2.53 -15.91
CA LEU A 249 -23.72 -2.48 -16.94
C LEU A 249 -23.64 -1.19 -17.77
N GLU A 250 -23.36 -0.05 -17.14
CA GLU A 250 -23.14 1.22 -17.84
C GLU A 250 -21.94 1.15 -18.79
N VAL A 251 -20.80 0.64 -18.31
CA VAL A 251 -19.61 0.42 -19.15
C VAL A 251 -19.92 -0.53 -20.32
N MET A 252 -20.72 -1.57 -20.07
CA MET A 252 -21.10 -2.53 -21.11
C MET A 252 -21.96 -1.92 -22.23
N ASP A 253 -22.88 -1.02 -21.89
CA ASP A 253 -23.74 -0.36 -22.85
C ASP A 253 -22.96 0.65 -23.72
N GLU A 254 -21.82 1.14 -23.24
CA GLU A 254 -20.92 2.03 -23.98
C GLU A 254 -19.84 1.28 -24.80
N LEU A 255 -19.64 -0.02 -24.57
CA LEU A 255 -18.53 -0.78 -25.17
C LEU A 255 -18.60 -0.84 -26.71
N PRO A 256 -17.56 -0.41 -27.43
CA PRO A 256 -17.52 -0.47 -28.88
C PRO A 256 -17.43 -1.91 -29.37
N SER A 257 -17.99 -2.18 -30.56
CA SER A 257 -17.97 -3.50 -31.19
C SER A 257 -16.60 -3.97 -31.68
N SER A 258 -15.55 -3.13 -31.57
CA SER A 258 -14.19 -3.45 -32.03
C SER A 258 -13.22 -3.67 -30.86
N GLN A 259 -12.33 -4.66 -30.98
CA GLN A 259 -11.31 -4.95 -29.95
C GLN A 259 -10.42 -3.75 -29.64
N LYS A 260 -9.95 -3.04 -30.68
CA LYS A 260 -9.07 -1.87 -30.52
C LYS A 260 -9.78 -0.72 -29.81
N GLY A 261 -11.05 -0.48 -30.14
CA GLY A 261 -11.89 0.50 -29.44
C GLY A 261 -12.13 0.11 -27.99
N LYS A 262 -12.39 -1.18 -27.71
CA LYS A 262 -12.57 -1.70 -26.34
C LYS A 262 -11.35 -1.43 -25.48
N LEU A 263 -10.16 -1.77 -25.98
CA LEU A 263 -8.91 -1.56 -25.22
C LEU A 263 -8.67 -0.08 -24.93
N GLN A 264 -8.99 0.82 -25.86
CA GLN A 264 -8.88 2.26 -25.63
C GLN A 264 -9.91 2.77 -24.61
N MET A 265 -11.15 2.27 -24.67
CA MET A 265 -12.23 2.70 -23.78
C MET A 265 -12.07 2.13 -22.37
N LEU A 266 -11.72 0.85 -22.23
CA LEU A 266 -11.43 0.24 -20.93
C LEU A 266 -10.22 0.89 -20.28
N LYS A 267 -9.16 1.24 -21.03
CA LYS A 267 -8.06 2.05 -20.47
C LYS A 267 -8.52 3.42 -19.96
N LYS A 268 -9.50 4.02 -20.64
CA LYS A 268 -10.07 5.32 -20.22
C LYS A 268 -10.95 5.18 -18.97
N GLN A 269 -11.77 4.14 -18.90
CA GLN A 269 -12.74 3.91 -17.80
C GLN A 269 -12.17 3.08 -16.65
N GLN A 270 -10.96 2.52 -16.79
CA GLN A 270 -10.31 1.73 -15.74
C GLN A 270 -10.14 2.55 -14.46
N SER A 271 -9.75 3.82 -14.58
CA SER A 271 -9.65 4.72 -13.43
C SER A 271 -11.01 4.86 -12.74
N ASP A 272 -12.08 5.09 -13.49
CA ASP A 272 -13.43 5.28 -12.94
C ASP A 272 -13.92 4.01 -12.22
N LEU A 273 -13.72 2.83 -12.82
CA LEU A 273 -14.11 1.55 -12.21
C LEU A 273 -13.31 1.23 -10.94
N VAL A 274 -12.04 1.61 -10.87
CA VAL A 274 -11.24 1.45 -9.65
C VAL A 274 -11.70 2.43 -8.56
N GLU A 275 -12.04 3.67 -8.91
CA GLU A 275 -12.61 4.64 -7.95
C GLU A 275 -13.97 4.19 -7.40
N VAL A 276 -14.82 3.58 -8.23
CA VAL A 276 -16.06 2.94 -7.77
C VAL A 276 -15.74 1.87 -6.72
N ALA A 277 -14.76 1.01 -6.99
CA ALA A 277 -14.36 -0.05 -6.06
C ALA A 277 -13.82 0.48 -4.73
N ARG A 278 -13.02 1.56 -4.76
CA ARG A 278 -12.55 2.25 -3.55
C ARG A 278 -13.72 2.76 -2.72
N ASN A 279 -14.68 3.42 -3.36
CA ASN A 279 -15.85 3.95 -2.68
C ASN A 279 -16.72 2.84 -2.06
N GLU A 280 -16.89 1.72 -2.76
CA GLU A 280 -17.61 0.55 -2.23
C GLU A 280 -16.89 -0.07 -1.03
N LEU A 281 -15.55 -0.20 -1.08
CA LEU A 281 -14.77 -0.68 0.06
C LEU A 281 -14.73 0.32 1.23
N MET A 282 -14.74 1.62 0.96
CA MET A 282 -14.90 2.67 1.99
C MET A 282 -16.25 2.52 2.70
N VAL A 283 -17.35 2.34 1.96
CA VAL A 283 -18.68 2.13 2.54
C VAL A 283 -18.70 0.83 3.34
N PHE A 284 -18.12 -0.25 2.81
CA PHE A 284 -18.04 -1.52 3.52
C PHE A 284 -17.27 -1.41 4.85
N LEU A 285 -16.11 -0.75 4.86
CA LEU A 285 -15.32 -0.49 6.07
C LEU A 285 -16.17 0.27 7.10
N LYS A 286 -16.82 1.36 6.71
CA LYS A 286 -17.63 2.19 7.62
C LYS A 286 -18.82 1.43 8.20
N GLU A 287 -19.58 0.74 7.34
CA GLU A 287 -20.86 0.13 7.74
C GLU A 287 -20.71 -1.24 8.41
N ASN A 288 -19.68 -2.01 8.10
CA ASN A 288 -19.56 -3.40 8.56
C ASN A 288 -18.41 -3.63 9.52
N VAL A 289 -17.28 -2.93 9.34
CA VAL A 289 -16.07 -3.14 10.16
C VAL A 289 -16.04 -2.13 11.31
N LEU A 290 -15.99 -0.83 11.03
CA LEU A 290 -15.91 0.22 12.05
C LEU A 290 -17.18 0.29 12.90
N ALA A 291 -18.36 0.14 12.30
CA ALA A 291 -19.62 0.11 13.04
C ALA A 291 -19.77 -1.14 13.94
N SER A 292 -19.03 -2.22 13.66
CA SER A 292 -19.04 -3.44 14.47
C SER A 292 -17.97 -3.46 15.56
N LYS A 293 -17.15 -2.41 15.67
CA LYS A 293 -16.09 -2.33 16.67
C LYS A 293 -16.65 -2.47 18.09
N CYS A 294 -15.84 -3.04 18.97
CA CYS A 294 -16.21 -3.22 20.38
C CYS A 294 -15.16 -2.59 21.27
N GLU A 295 -15.59 -1.89 22.30
CA GLU A 295 -14.74 -1.19 23.25
C GLU A 295 -14.83 -1.89 24.61
N VAL A 296 -13.67 -2.10 25.23
CA VAL A 296 -13.52 -2.66 26.58
C VAL A 296 -12.76 -1.67 27.43
N VAL A 297 -13.42 -1.11 28.44
CA VAL A 297 -12.80 -0.18 29.39
C VAL A 297 -11.88 -0.95 30.33
N LEU A 298 -10.66 -0.46 30.52
CA LEU A 298 -9.66 -1.04 31.43
C LEU A 298 -9.95 -0.62 32.88
N GLU A 299 -9.43 -1.40 33.83
CA GLU A 299 -9.48 -1.02 35.25
C GLU A 299 -8.56 0.19 35.52
N GLU A 300 -8.81 0.92 36.62
CA GLU A 300 -7.94 2.03 37.04
C GLU A 300 -6.53 1.49 37.41
N ASP A 301 -5.47 2.22 37.06
CA ASP A 301 -4.05 1.93 37.35
C ASP A 301 -3.41 0.72 36.61
N VAL A 302 -3.80 0.45 35.36
CA VAL A 302 -3.15 -0.58 34.52
C VAL A 302 -1.95 0.00 33.78
N ASP A 303 -0.82 -0.73 33.78
CA ASP A 303 0.30 -0.43 32.90
C ASP A 303 -0.04 -0.87 31.47
N PHE A 304 -0.19 0.11 30.56
CA PHE A 304 -0.62 -0.11 29.19
C PHE A 304 0.38 -0.95 28.38
N GLU A 305 1.66 -0.95 28.75
CA GLU A 305 2.69 -1.77 28.08
C GLU A 305 2.53 -3.26 28.39
N ASP A 306 1.95 -3.59 29.55
CA ASP A 306 1.71 -4.97 30.00
C ASP A 306 0.31 -5.50 29.61
N VAL A 307 -0.51 -4.68 28.95
CA VAL A 307 -1.86 -5.09 28.54
C VAL A 307 -1.77 -6.09 27.38
N ASP A 308 -2.25 -7.30 27.65
CA ASP A 308 -2.51 -8.31 26.62
C ASP A 308 -3.99 -8.27 26.21
N ALA A 309 -4.26 -7.63 25.06
CA ALA A 309 -5.61 -7.51 24.51
C ALA A 309 -6.28 -8.87 24.24
N THR A 310 -5.51 -9.95 24.07
CA THR A 310 -6.09 -11.28 23.86
C THR A 310 -6.80 -11.80 25.12
N THR A 311 -6.32 -11.43 26.31
CA THR A 311 -6.87 -11.88 27.60
C THR A 311 -8.14 -11.14 28.01
N LEU A 312 -8.31 -9.91 27.52
CA LEU A 312 -9.42 -9.03 27.86
C LEU A 312 -10.67 -9.28 27.00
N LEU A 313 -10.52 -10.01 25.90
CA LEU A 313 -11.61 -10.28 24.96
C LEU A 313 -12.51 -11.43 25.47
N ASP A 314 -13.58 -11.11 26.20
CA ASP A 314 -14.58 -12.10 26.62
C ASP A 314 -15.29 -12.74 25.40
N THR A 315 -15.67 -14.01 25.57
CA THR A 315 -16.43 -14.87 24.66
C THR A 315 -17.59 -14.14 23.98
N LYS A 316 -18.32 -13.30 24.72
CA LYS A 316 -19.46 -12.54 24.20
C LYS A 316 -19.05 -11.51 23.15
N ILE A 317 -17.98 -10.78 23.41
CA ILE A 317 -17.47 -9.75 22.50
C ILE A 317 -16.90 -10.43 21.26
N HIS A 318 -16.10 -11.48 21.47
CA HIS A 318 -15.54 -12.26 20.39
C HIS A 318 -16.63 -12.83 19.47
N THR A 319 -17.68 -13.44 20.05
CA THR A 319 -18.82 -13.95 19.28
C THR A 319 -19.55 -12.85 18.51
N LYS A 320 -19.74 -11.67 19.13
CA LYS A 320 -20.36 -10.51 18.47
C LYS A 320 -19.55 -10.04 17.26
N LEU A 321 -18.22 -9.96 17.39
CA LEU A 321 -17.32 -9.58 16.30
C LEU A 321 -17.36 -10.60 15.16
N LEU A 322 -17.32 -11.90 15.49
CA LEU A 322 -17.35 -12.99 14.51
C LEU A 322 -18.69 -13.09 13.76
N GLN A 323 -19.80 -12.83 14.45
CA GLN A 323 -21.15 -12.85 13.87
C GLN A 323 -21.52 -11.56 13.12
N SER A 324 -20.64 -10.56 13.12
CA SER A 324 -20.87 -9.31 12.39
C SER A 324 -20.87 -9.54 10.87
N ASN A 325 -21.43 -8.57 10.13
CA ASN A 325 -21.39 -8.56 8.66
C ASN A 325 -20.00 -8.19 8.11
N ALA A 326 -18.98 -8.08 8.96
CA ALA A 326 -17.62 -7.83 8.53
C ALA A 326 -17.01 -9.07 7.85
N PHE A 327 -17.41 -10.29 8.23
CA PHE A 327 -16.78 -11.55 7.79
C PHE A 327 -15.30 -11.67 8.19
N ALA A 328 -14.97 -11.23 9.41
CA ALA A 328 -13.60 -11.19 9.88
C ALA A 328 -12.93 -12.58 9.94
N ASP A 329 -11.67 -12.63 9.53
CA ASP A 329 -10.76 -13.76 9.72
C ASP A 329 -9.66 -13.45 10.75
N ILE A 330 -9.61 -12.21 11.25
CA ILE A 330 -8.67 -11.72 12.24
C ILE A 330 -9.27 -10.51 12.96
N ILE A 331 -8.93 -10.33 14.23
CA ILE A 331 -9.33 -9.19 15.04
C ILE A 331 -8.11 -8.31 15.26
N MET A 332 -8.23 -7.02 14.97
CA MET A 332 -7.22 -6.03 15.33
C MET A 332 -7.66 -5.31 16.60
N SER A 333 -6.75 -5.13 17.55
CA SER A 333 -6.99 -4.42 18.80
C SER A 333 -6.09 -3.20 18.86
N SER A 334 -6.62 -2.09 19.36
CA SER A 334 -5.89 -0.85 19.61
C SER A 334 -6.13 -0.47 21.07
N ILE A 335 -5.03 -0.27 21.81
CA ILE A 335 -5.11 0.28 23.16
C ILE A 335 -5.17 1.79 23.02
N ASP A 336 -6.14 2.42 23.66
CA ASP A 336 -6.29 3.87 23.71
C ASP A 336 -6.00 4.37 25.11
N VAL A 337 -4.81 4.95 25.27
CA VAL A 337 -4.32 5.49 26.55
C VAL A 337 -5.20 6.65 27.02
N ASP A 338 -5.71 7.47 26.10
CA ASP A 338 -6.50 8.66 26.45
C ASP A 338 -7.86 8.30 27.06
N SER A 339 -8.53 7.26 26.54
CA SER A 339 -9.80 6.76 27.08
C SER A 339 -9.66 5.66 28.12
N GLY A 340 -8.45 5.08 28.28
CA GLY A 340 -8.25 3.91 29.14
C GLY A 340 -9.03 2.70 28.65
N SER A 341 -9.08 2.47 27.34
CA SER A 341 -9.88 1.40 26.74
C SER A 341 -9.12 0.62 25.67
N VAL A 342 -9.61 -0.57 25.35
CA VAL A 342 -9.15 -1.37 24.21
C VAL A 342 -10.28 -1.48 23.20
N VAL A 343 -9.99 -1.08 21.96
CA VAL A 343 -10.94 -1.13 20.84
C VAL A 343 -10.59 -2.28 19.92
N TYR A 344 -11.56 -3.15 19.65
CA TYR A 344 -11.43 -4.34 18.80
C TYR A 344 -12.18 -4.15 17.48
N TYR A 345 -11.50 -4.46 16.37
CA TYR A 345 -11.97 -4.31 15.00
C TYR A 345 -12.01 -5.68 14.30
N PRO A 346 -13.16 -6.07 13.71
CA PRO A 346 -13.27 -7.31 12.94
C PRO A 346 -12.75 -7.07 11.51
N VAL A 347 -11.50 -7.43 11.22
CA VAL A 347 -10.80 -7.08 9.97
C VAL A 347 -10.41 -8.33 9.15
N HIS A 348 -9.64 -8.11 8.07
CA HIS A 348 -9.27 -9.16 7.12
C HIS A 348 -7.76 -9.29 6.94
N ARG A 349 -7.21 -10.51 7.00
CA ARG A 349 -5.82 -10.82 6.65
C ARG A 349 -5.51 -10.39 5.21
N ALA A 350 -6.47 -10.59 4.32
CA ALA A 350 -6.39 -10.13 2.92
C ALA A 350 -6.18 -8.62 2.80
N VAL A 351 -6.68 -7.82 3.74
CA VAL A 351 -6.50 -6.35 3.74
C VAL A 351 -5.25 -5.94 4.50
N LEU A 352 -4.99 -6.53 5.68
CA LEU A 352 -3.79 -6.26 6.47
C LEU A 352 -2.50 -6.60 5.71
N SER A 353 -2.52 -7.61 4.83
CA SER A 353 -1.39 -7.96 3.95
C SER A 353 -0.97 -6.89 2.95
N ARG A 354 -1.66 -5.74 2.88
CA ARG A 354 -1.15 -4.54 2.19
C ARG A 354 0.01 -3.87 2.93
N SER A 355 0.22 -4.21 4.20
CA SER A 355 1.42 -3.87 4.96
C SER A 355 2.43 -5.00 4.83
N ASP A 356 3.69 -4.65 4.53
CA ASP A 356 4.77 -5.63 4.40
C ASP A 356 5.12 -6.27 5.76
N TYR A 357 4.91 -5.54 6.85
CA TYR A 357 5.02 -6.05 8.21
C TYR A 357 4.05 -7.23 8.43
N TYR A 358 2.75 -7.03 8.18
CA TYR A 358 1.75 -8.09 8.36
C TYR A 358 1.93 -9.23 7.37
N THR A 359 2.30 -8.93 6.12
CA THR A 359 2.62 -9.99 5.14
C THR A 359 3.77 -10.88 5.62
N THR A 360 4.80 -10.28 6.21
CA THR A 360 5.93 -11.04 6.78
C THR A 360 5.49 -11.85 7.99
N MET A 361 4.70 -11.25 8.89
CA MET A 361 4.13 -11.92 10.06
C MET A 361 3.29 -13.15 9.67
N PHE A 362 2.35 -12.99 8.73
CA PHE A 362 1.45 -14.08 8.32
C PHE A 362 2.15 -15.23 7.60
N LYS A 363 3.32 -14.99 7.01
CA LYS A 363 4.17 -16.03 6.40
C LYS A 363 5.05 -16.75 7.42
N SER A 364 5.18 -16.22 8.64
CA SER A 364 6.04 -16.82 9.66
C SER A 364 5.48 -18.15 10.17
N GLU A 365 6.38 -19.06 10.53
CA GLU A 365 6.00 -20.34 11.15
C GLU A 365 5.29 -20.14 12.51
N MET A 366 5.63 -19.07 13.24
CA MET A 366 4.98 -18.76 14.51
C MET A 366 3.49 -18.48 14.33
N PHE A 367 3.12 -17.70 13.32
CA PHE A 367 1.72 -17.36 13.07
C PHE A 367 0.93 -18.55 12.49
N THR A 368 1.51 -19.26 11.54
CA THR A 368 0.85 -20.39 10.86
C THR A 368 0.63 -21.60 11.78
N ASN A 369 1.55 -21.87 12.71
CA ASN A 369 1.41 -22.99 13.64
C ASN A 369 0.52 -22.69 14.86
N SER A 370 0.26 -21.42 15.16
CA SER A 370 -0.53 -21.02 16.35
C SER A 370 -2.03 -20.97 16.09
N HIS A 371 -2.46 -20.89 14.83
CA HIS A 371 -3.87 -20.69 14.47
C HIS A 371 -4.31 -21.71 13.41
N GLU A 372 -4.74 -22.89 13.86
CA GLU A 372 -5.32 -23.92 12.99
C GLU A 372 -6.75 -23.53 12.61
N VAL A 373 -6.91 -22.75 11.54
CA VAL A 373 -8.24 -22.43 11.00
C VAL A 373 -8.82 -23.68 10.31
N PRO A 374 -10.09 -24.05 10.53
CA PRO A 374 -10.73 -25.14 9.80
C PRO A 374 -10.73 -24.88 8.29
N VAL A 375 -10.20 -25.84 7.51
CA VAL A 375 -10.09 -25.73 6.04
C VAL A 375 -10.80 -26.91 5.38
N VAL A 376 -11.48 -26.64 4.26
CA VAL A 376 -12.01 -27.66 3.36
C VAL A 376 -11.24 -27.61 2.03
N MET A 377 -10.85 -28.78 1.52
CA MET A 377 -10.23 -28.89 0.20
C MET A 377 -11.29 -28.93 -0.89
N VAL A 378 -11.27 -27.93 -1.79
CA VAL A 378 -12.13 -27.91 -2.97
C VAL A 378 -11.25 -28.00 -4.20
N ARG A 379 -10.96 -29.24 -4.63
CA ARG A 379 -10.13 -29.57 -5.81
C ARG A 379 -8.77 -28.87 -5.79
N ASP A 380 -7.98 -29.28 -4.81
CA ASP A 380 -6.59 -28.83 -4.64
C ASP A 380 -6.45 -27.36 -4.25
N GLN A 381 -7.54 -26.68 -3.92
CA GLN A 381 -7.55 -25.37 -3.29
C GLN A 381 -8.06 -25.44 -1.86
N GLU A 382 -7.30 -24.82 -0.95
CA GLU A 382 -7.67 -24.60 0.44
C GLU A 382 -8.71 -23.48 0.55
N LEU A 383 -9.74 -23.72 1.36
CA LEU A 383 -10.86 -22.83 1.60
C LEU A 383 -11.18 -22.82 3.11
N VAL A 384 -11.28 -21.64 3.72
CA VAL A 384 -11.70 -21.52 5.12
C VAL A 384 -13.14 -22.01 5.28
N ASP A 385 -13.34 -22.96 6.19
CA ASP A 385 -14.63 -23.59 6.42
C ASP A 385 -15.45 -22.82 7.47
N ARG A 386 -16.03 -21.70 7.04
CA ARG A 386 -16.72 -20.74 7.90
C ARG A 386 -17.74 -21.31 8.90
N PRO A 387 -18.61 -22.28 8.55
CA PRO A 387 -19.56 -22.86 9.50
C PRO A 387 -18.91 -23.53 10.71
N ASN A 388 -17.64 -23.95 10.59
CA ASN A 388 -16.88 -24.61 11.64
C ASN A 388 -15.86 -23.67 12.30
N VAL A 389 -15.76 -22.41 11.88
CA VAL A 389 -14.88 -21.41 12.52
C VAL A 389 -15.48 -20.99 13.85
N GLU A 390 -14.87 -21.47 14.92
CA GLU A 390 -15.09 -20.99 16.29
C GLU A 390 -14.17 -19.81 16.65
N ILE A 391 -14.46 -19.17 17.79
CA ILE A 391 -13.72 -18.01 18.29
C ILE A 391 -12.22 -18.29 18.49
N GLU A 392 -11.83 -19.50 18.90
CA GLU A 392 -10.43 -19.87 19.16
C GLU A 392 -9.57 -19.85 17.89
N HIS A 393 -10.20 -19.98 16.71
CA HIS A 393 -9.50 -20.01 15.43
C HIS A 393 -9.21 -18.61 14.89
N VAL A 394 -9.80 -17.55 15.46
CA VAL A 394 -9.66 -16.18 14.94
C VAL A 394 -8.57 -15.46 15.73
N PRO A 395 -7.40 -15.19 15.11
CA PRO A 395 -6.31 -14.49 15.76
C PRO A 395 -6.71 -13.09 16.21
N VAL A 396 -6.14 -12.64 17.33
CA VAL A 396 -6.20 -11.25 17.79
C VAL A 396 -4.80 -10.66 17.65
N LEU A 397 -4.70 -9.56 16.90
CA LEU A 397 -3.48 -8.78 16.74
C LEU A 397 -3.58 -7.48 17.52
N GLN A 398 -2.54 -7.17 18.29
CA GLN A 398 -2.43 -5.90 19.01
C GLN A 398 -1.63 -4.90 18.19
N ALA A 399 -2.22 -3.73 17.94
CA ALA A 399 -1.53 -2.58 17.41
C ALA A 399 -0.57 -2.01 18.47
N SER A 400 0.49 -1.36 18.02
CA SER A 400 1.53 -0.82 18.88
C SER A 400 0.99 0.27 19.81
N VAL A 401 1.19 0.09 21.12
CA VAL A 401 0.71 1.03 22.15
C VAL A 401 1.39 2.39 22.04
N ASN A 402 2.63 2.42 21.54
CA ASN A 402 3.46 3.63 21.51
C ASN A 402 3.18 4.51 20.29
N THR A 403 2.64 3.95 19.22
CA THR A 403 2.48 4.65 17.94
C THR A 403 1.04 4.75 17.49
N THR A 404 0.12 4.04 18.13
CA THR A 404 -1.29 4.00 17.71
C THR A 404 -2.25 4.25 18.86
N ASN A 405 -3.29 5.02 18.57
CA ASN A 405 -4.54 5.04 19.30
C ASN A 405 -5.67 4.59 18.35
N TRP A 406 -6.91 4.58 18.82
CA TRP A 406 -8.04 4.15 18.00
C TRP A 406 -8.24 5.02 16.74
N GLN A 407 -7.93 6.31 16.80
CA GLN A 407 -8.08 7.23 15.66
C GLN A 407 -7.02 6.95 14.59
N VAL A 408 -5.76 6.77 15.01
CA VAL A 408 -4.65 6.39 14.11
C VAL A 408 -4.92 5.01 13.50
N THR A 409 -5.41 4.05 14.29
CA THR A 409 -5.81 2.73 13.80
C THR A 409 -6.90 2.83 12.73
N GLU A 410 -7.92 3.67 12.93
CA GLU A 410 -8.96 3.87 11.92
C GLU A 410 -8.42 4.49 10.63
N ILE A 411 -7.51 5.48 10.71
CA ILE A 411 -6.86 6.06 9.52
C ILE A 411 -6.02 5.01 8.77
N ILE A 412 -5.30 4.15 9.49
CA ILE A 412 -4.54 3.04 8.88
C ILE A 412 -5.49 2.08 8.18
N LEU A 413 -6.61 1.70 8.82
CA LEU A 413 -7.61 0.84 8.20
C LEU A 413 -8.24 1.50 6.96
N GLU A 414 -8.55 2.79 7.00
CA GLU A 414 -9.00 3.54 5.83
C GLU A 414 -8.01 3.44 4.66
N PHE A 415 -6.71 3.64 4.95
CA PHE A 415 -5.67 3.48 3.95
C PHE A 415 -5.56 2.03 3.42
N LEU A 416 -5.63 1.03 4.29
CA LEU A 416 -5.51 -0.37 3.88
C LEU A 416 -6.74 -0.81 3.06
N TYR A 417 -7.96 -0.40 3.40
CA TYR A 417 -9.16 -0.87 2.69
C TYR A 417 -9.35 -0.22 1.31
N TYR A 418 -9.06 1.07 1.16
CA TYR A 418 -9.37 1.79 -0.07
C TYR A 418 -8.30 2.80 -0.50
N ASP A 419 -7.12 2.76 0.12
CA ASP A 419 -5.89 3.42 -0.35
C ASP A 419 -6.05 4.94 -0.49
N ASN A 420 -6.86 5.54 0.37
CA ASN A 420 -7.11 6.98 0.42
C ASN A 420 -7.34 7.43 1.86
N VAL A 421 -6.61 8.46 2.28
CA VAL A 421 -6.84 9.18 3.53
C VAL A 421 -7.20 10.60 3.14
N GLN A 422 -8.48 10.93 3.21
CA GLN A 422 -8.99 12.22 2.73
C GLN A 422 -8.48 13.39 3.58
N HIS A 423 -8.27 13.15 4.88
CA HIS A 423 -7.87 14.17 5.83
C HIS A 423 -7.09 13.52 6.98
N ILE A 424 -5.83 13.90 7.15
CA ILE A 424 -5.01 13.54 8.31
C ILE A 424 -5.13 14.70 9.32
N PRO A 425 -5.73 14.49 10.51
CA PRO A 425 -5.73 15.50 11.57
C PRO A 425 -4.31 15.88 11.94
N SER A 426 -4.01 17.17 12.03
CA SER A 426 -2.64 17.66 12.29
C SER A 426 -2.09 17.11 13.61
N ASN A 427 -2.95 16.98 14.62
CA ASN A 427 -2.63 16.50 15.96
C ASN A 427 -2.39 14.98 16.05
N LEU A 428 -2.61 14.23 14.97
CA LEU A 428 -2.34 12.79 14.88
C LEU A 428 -1.26 12.47 13.84
N SER A 429 -0.72 13.50 13.18
CA SER A 429 0.17 13.32 12.04
C SER A 429 1.51 12.71 12.43
N VAL A 430 2.03 12.98 13.63
CA VAL A 430 3.29 12.39 14.09
C VAL A 430 3.11 10.94 14.48
N GLU A 431 2.06 10.62 15.23
CA GLU A 431 1.72 9.26 15.64
C GLU A 431 1.45 8.38 14.41
N LEU A 432 0.69 8.90 13.44
CA LEU A 432 0.46 8.22 12.17
C LEU A 432 1.75 8.02 11.36
N LEU A 433 2.72 8.95 11.43
CA LEU A 433 4.00 8.82 10.74
C LEU A 433 4.80 7.65 11.33
N PHE A 434 4.88 7.56 12.65
CA PHE A 434 5.54 6.44 13.34
C PHE A 434 4.82 5.11 13.08
N ALA A 435 3.49 5.07 13.16
CA ALA A 435 2.72 3.86 12.91
C ALA A 435 2.86 3.38 11.45
N ALA A 436 2.89 4.30 10.49
CA ALA A 436 3.12 3.96 9.09
C ALA A 436 4.54 3.45 8.83
N ASP A 437 5.54 4.00 9.53
CA ASP A 437 6.92 3.49 9.48
C ASP A 437 7.03 2.10 10.13
N GLU A 438 6.43 1.89 11.29
CA GLU A 438 6.44 0.61 12.01
C GLU A 438 5.77 -0.51 11.20
N LEU A 439 4.63 -0.21 10.56
CA LEU A 439 3.89 -1.16 9.74
C LEU A 439 4.44 -1.31 8.31
N TRP A 440 5.55 -0.64 7.98
CA TRP A 440 6.14 -0.60 6.64
C TRP A 440 5.14 -0.20 5.54
N ILE A 441 4.31 0.80 5.82
CA ILE A 441 3.33 1.37 4.89
C ILE A 441 3.92 2.64 4.25
N HIS A 442 4.88 2.45 3.34
CA HIS A 442 5.67 3.54 2.76
C HIS A 442 4.84 4.71 2.21
N ARG A 443 3.76 4.43 1.47
CA ARG A 443 2.94 5.50 0.89
C ARG A 443 2.18 6.30 1.95
N LEU A 444 1.66 5.67 2.99
CA LEU A 444 0.99 6.36 4.09
C LEU A 444 1.99 7.22 4.88
N LYS A 445 3.20 6.70 5.11
CA LYS A 445 4.31 7.46 5.71
C LYS A 445 4.63 8.71 4.89
N MET A 446 4.75 8.59 3.57
CA MET A 446 4.98 9.73 2.67
C MET A 446 3.84 10.75 2.68
N LEU A 447 2.58 10.30 2.62
CA LEU A 447 1.42 11.19 2.70
C LEU A 447 1.37 11.95 4.03
N THR A 448 1.74 11.27 5.12
CA THR A 448 1.75 11.86 6.46
C THR A 448 2.87 12.88 6.62
N ALA A 449 4.08 12.56 6.16
CA ALA A 449 5.20 13.51 6.11
C ALA A 449 4.82 14.75 5.28
N LEU A 450 4.18 14.56 4.12
CA LEU A 450 3.68 15.66 3.30
C LEU A 450 2.63 16.50 4.04
N SER A 451 1.71 15.86 4.78
CA SER A 451 0.72 16.55 5.61
C SER A 451 1.40 17.46 6.64
N ILE A 452 2.43 16.97 7.34
CA ILE A 452 3.20 17.77 8.31
C ILE A 452 3.89 18.95 7.60
N THR A 453 4.58 18.70 6.47
CA THR A 453 5.23 19.78 5.73
C THR A 453 4.26 20.85 5.23
N SER A 454 3.03 20.45 4.90
CA SER A 454 1.98 21.36 4.40
C SER A 454 1.43 22.32 5.46
N LEU A 455 1.68 22.05 6.75
CA LEU A 455 1.37 22.99 7.83
C LEU A 455 2.26 24.24 7.77
N VAL A 456 3.43 24.12 7.14
CA VAL A 456 4.43 25.19 7.00
C VAL A 456 4.63 25.49 5.52
N LEU A 457 3.74 26.28 4.93
CA LEU A 457 3.90 26.76 3.55
C LEU A 457 4.79 28.00 3.47
N THR A 458 4.78 28.81 4.52
CA THR A 458 5.63 29.98 4.70
C THR A 458 6.70 29.68 5.73
N PHE A 459 7.96 29.99 5.41
CA PHE A 459 9.10 29.75 6.30
C PHE A 459 9.28 30.89 7.31
N ASP A 460 8.18 31.39 7.88
CA ASP A 460 8.16 32.51 8.82
C ASP A 460 8.03 32.05 10.28
N TYR A 461 8.39 32.96 11.20
CA TYR A 461 8.46 32.65 12.63
C TYR A 461 7.09 32.33 13.24
N GLU A 462 6.01 32.90 12.72
CA GLU A 462 4.64 32.59 13.16
C GLU A 462 4.28 31.13 12.87
N SER A 463 4.62 30.62 11.67
CA SER A 463 4.41 29.21 11.33
C SER A 463 5.22 28.27 12.22
N LEU A 464 6.46 28.66 12.58
CA LEU A 464 7.29 27.91 13.52
C LEU A 464 6.63 27.79 14.90
N LEU A 465 6.08 28.89 15.43
CA LEU A 465 5.42 28.90 16.73
C LEU A 465 4.07 28.18 16.75
N ALA A 466 3.41 28.01 15.60
CA ALA A 466 2.14 27.31 15.49
C ALA A 466 2.28 25.76 15.43
N LEU A 467 3.50 25.24 15.25
CA LEU A 467 3.75 23.79 15.14
C LEU A 467 3.35 23.00 16.40
N PRO A 468 3.68 23.43 17.64
CA PRO A 468 3.29 22.70 18.84
C PRO A 468 1.77 22.64 19.03
N ASP A 469 1.05 23.72 18.72
CA ASP A 469 -0.41 23.75 18.81
C ASP A 469 -1.07 22.82 17.76
N SER A 470 -0.42 22.65 16.62
CA SER A 470 -0.95 21.87 15.50
C SER A 470 -0.61 20.38 15.59
N THR A 471 0.61 20.05 16.00
CA THR A 471 1.17 18.68 15.97
C THR A 471 1.48 18.12 17.35
N GLY A 472 1.61 18.96 18.38
CA GLY A 472 2.13 18.58 19.69
C GLY A 472 3.66 18.68 19.81
N TYR A 473 4.36 18.95 18.71
CA TYR A 473 5.82 18.91 18.63
C TYR A 473 6.40 20.21 18.08
N ASP A 474 7.58 20.61 18.58
CA ASP A 474 8.29 21.76 18.03
C ASP A 474 9.14 21.40 16.80
N VAL A 475 9.71 22.41 16.14
CA VAL A 475 10.53 22.19 14.93
C VAL A 475 11.74 21.29 15.19
N CYS A 476 12.33 21.32 16.40
CA CYS A 476 13.47 20.48 16.73
C CYS A 476 13.04 19.03 16.92
N ASP A 477 11.91 18.80 17.60
CA ASP A 477 11.30 17.46 17.71
C ASP A 477 11.00 16.88 16.33
N LEU A 478 10.42 17.67 15.42
CA LEU A 478 10.07 17.21 14.08
C LEU A 478 11.31 16.83 13.24
N VAL A 479 12.45 17.50 13.43
CA VAL A 479 13.73 17.06 12.85
C VAL A 479 14.16 15.73 13.46
N GLU A 480 14.11 15.55 14.78
CA GLU A 480 14.47 14.27 15.40
C GLU A 480 13.55 13.12 14.96
N ILE A 481 12.25 13.38 14.87
CA ILE A 481 11.25 12.43 14.37
C ILE A 481 11.57 12.05 12.92
N SER A 482 11.97 13.02 12.09
CA SER A 482 12.36 12.75 10.70
C SER A 482 13.59 11.84 10.61
N TRP A 483 14.54 11.95 11.55
CA TRP A 483 15.68 11.04 11.62
C TRP A 483 15.28 9.63 12.05
N GLN A 484 14.43 9.51 13.07
CA GLN A 484 13.96 8.22 13.59
C GLN A 484 13.18 7.45 12.52
N THR A 485 12.30 8.17 11.82
CA THR A 485 11.47 7.63 10.75
C THR A 485 12.16 7.62 9.39
N ARG A 486 13.39 8.13 9.24
CA ARG A 486 14.10 8.20 7.95
C ARG A 486 13.27 8.91 6.87
N CYS A 487 12.80 10.11 7.18
CA CYS A 487 11.98 10.94 6.33
C CYS A 487 12.73 12.20 5.87
N ASP A 488 13.63 12.04 4.91
CA ASP A 488 14.53 13.11 4.43
C ASP A 488 13.79 14.37 3.96
N ARG A 489 12.61 14.22 3.35
CA ARG A 489 11.80 15.38 2.92
C ARG A 489 11.29 16.20 4.10
N LEU A 490 10.91 15.55 5.19
CA LEU A 490 10.46 16.23 6.40
C LEU A 490 11.64 16.90 7.08
N GLU A 491 12.77 16.20 7.17
CA GLU A 491 14.05 16.73 7.68
C GLU A 491 14.44 18.02 6.97
N GLN A 492 14.58 17.96 5.65
CA GLN A 492 14.94 19.10 4.81
C GLN A 492 13.98 20.28 4.97
N HIS A 493 12.68 20.02 5.03
CA HIS A 493 11.67 21.08 5.16
C HIS A 493 11.73 21.76 6.53
N MET A 494 11.90 20.99 7.61
CA MET A 494 12.03 21.53 8.98
C MET A 494 13.37 22.23 9.18
N THR A 495 14.48 21.68 8.68
CA THR A 495 15.81 22.32 8.74
C THR A 495 15.82 23.64 7.96
N LYS A 496 15.12 23.69 6.82
CA LYS A 496 14.92 24.94 6.08
C LYS A 496 14.15 25.97 6.90
N LEU A 497 13.12 25.56 7.64
CA LEU A 497 12.37 26.45 8.53
C LEU A 497 13.27 27.02 9.64
N ILE A 498 14.13 26.20 10.24
CA ILE A 498 15.14 26.64 11.21
C ILE A 498 16.06 27.69 10.59
N ALA A 499 16.64 27.40 9.42
CA ALA A 499 17.56 28.33 8.75
C ALA A 499 16.92 29.68 8.42
N HIS A 500 15.63 29.72 8.05
CA HIS A 500 14.96 30.99 7.76
C HIS A 500 14.75 31.86 9.00
N ASN A 501 14.62 31.24 10.18
CA ASN A 501 14.28 31.89 11.44
C ASN A 501 15.41 31.81 12.48
N LEU A 502 16.66 31.61 12.02
CA LEU A 502 17.80 31.37 12.90
C LEU A 502 18.04 32.51 13.91
N GLU A 503 17.98 33.76 13.46
CA GLU A 503 18.12 34.96 14.31
C GLU A 503 17.06 34.98 15.44
N GLU A 504 15.80 34.73 15.09
CA GLU A 504 14.68 34.70 16.05
C GLU A 504 14.81 33.53 17.03
N ILE A 505 15.20 32.35 16.54
CA ILE A 505 15.48 31.16 17.38
C ILE A 505 16.59 31.44 18.39
N CYS A 506 17.70 32.04 17.94
CA CYS A 506 18.84 32.38 18.79
C CYS A 506 18.53 33.50 19.80
N SER A 507 17.54 34.35 19.50
CA SER A 507 17.10 35.43 20.38
C SER A 507 16.21 34.95 21.54
N HIS A 508 15.67 33.72 21.46
CA HIS A 508 14.81 33.13 22.49
C HIS A 508 15.52 31.98 23.20
N ASP A 509 15.86 32.17 24.49
CA ASP A 509 16.66 31.21 25.27
C ASP A 509 16.18 29.75 25.18
N ASN A 510 14.87 29.52 25.24
CA ASN A 510 14.29 28.17 25.18
C ASN A 510 14.53 27.50 23.81
N LEU A 511 14.23 28.20 22.70
CA LEU A 511 14.40 27.65 21.36
C LEU A 511 15.89 27.48 21.02
N ARG A 512 16.74 28.39 21.49
CA ARG A 512 18.19 28.28 21.38
C ARG A 512 18.74 27.05 22.10
N GLU A 513 18.28 26.78 23.32
CA GLU A 513 18.68 25.57 24.08
C GLU A 513 18.24 24.30 23.34
N ARG A 514 17.01 24.28 22.81
CA ARG A 514 16.47 23.16 22.01
C ARG A 514 17.30 22.92 20.75
N LEU A 515 17.60 23.96 19.97
CA LEU A 515 18.46 23.86 18.79
C LEU A 515 19.88 23.39 19.14
N SER A 516 20.44 23.88 20.24
CA SER A 516 21.76 23.46 20.72
C SER A 516 21.80 21.97 21.10
N GLY A 517 20.73 21.49 21.73
CA GLY A 517 20.53 20.07 22.00
C GLY A 517 20.42 19.24 20.71
N LEU A 518 19.72 19.74 19.71
CA LEU A 518 19.55 19.09 18.40
C LEU A 518 20.89 18.98 17.65
N ILE A 519 21.69 20.05 17.63
CA ILE A 519 23.04 20.05 17.01
C ILE A 519 23.95 19.03 17.71
N ARG A 520 23.91 18.97 19.05
CA ARG A 520 24.66 17.97 19.82
C ARG A 520 24.25 16.54 19.45
N LYS A 521 22.94 16.26 19.38
CA LYS A 521 22.43 14.95 18.94
C LYS A 521 22.87 14.61 17.52
N SER A 522 22.83 15.57 16.59
CA SER A 522 23.33 15.38 15.22
C SER A 522 24.81 14.99 15.20
N ALA A 523 25.64 15.69 15.99
CA ALA A 523 27.07 15.39 16.11
C ALA A 523 27.36 13.98 16.70
N GLU A 524 26.52 13.50 17.61
CA GLU A 524 26.67 12.18 18.26
C GLU A 524 26.26 11.00 17.37
N ARG A 525 25.55 11.22 16.24
CA ARG A 525 25.12 10.14 15.33
C ARG A 525 26.31 9.47 14.61
N ILE A 526 27.47 10.13 14.54
CA ILE A 526 28.68 9.63 13.89
C ILE A 526 29.59 8.95 14.93
N ARG A 527 29.70 7.61 14.88
CA ARG A 527 30.41 6.79 15.89
C ARG A 527 31.94 6.97 15.94
N GLU A 528 32.57 7.42 14.85
CA GLU A 528 34.04 7.59 14.74
C GLU A 528 34.41 9.01 14.29
N ARG A 529 33.72 10.02 14.86
CA ARG A 529 33.89 11.42 14.48
C ARG A 529 35.28 11.95 14.83
N GLN A 530 35.98 12.54 13.86
CA GLN A 530 37.13 13.42 14.08
C GLN A 530 36.65 14.85 14.36
N GLU A 531 37.44 15.65 15.07
CA GLU A 531 37.07 17.05 15.40
C GLU A 531 36.71 17.89 14.15
N THR A 532 37.24 17.54 12.97
CA THR A 532 36.98 18.22 11.69
C THR A 532 35.86 17.61 10.83
N ASP A 533 35.15 16.60 11.32
CA ASP A 533 34.08 15.98 10.55
C ASP A 533 32.83 16.86 10.55
N THR A 534 32.20 16.95 9.38
CA THR A 534 31.00 17.75 9.18
C THR A 534 29.85 17.30 10.09
N ILE A 535 29.06 18.26 10.57
CA ILE A 535 27.80 17.99 11.26
C ILE A 535 26.68 18.17 10.23
N GLU A 536 26.01 17.07 9.87
CA GLU A 536 24.99 17.04 8.81
C GLU A 536 23.95 18.16 8.96
N LEU A 537 23.39 18.32 10.16
CA LEU A 537 22.40 19.38 10.42
C LEU A 537 22.95 20.78 10.23
N VAL A 538 24.20 21.02 10.62
CA VAL A 538 24.84 22.34 10.51
C VAL A 538 25.12 22.67 9.05
N ASP A 539 25.58 21.67 8.29
CA ASP A 539 25.79 21.82 6.85
C ASP A 539 24.48 22.09 6.11
N ASP A 540 23.39 21.42 6.48
CA ASP A 540 22.06 21.69 5.93
C ASP A 540 21.57 23.10 6.28
N ILE A 541 21.78 23.56 7.52
CA ILE A 541 21.46 24.94 7.91
C ILE A 541 22.27 25.92 7.07
N ARG A 542 23.60 25.74 6.96
CA ARG A 542 24.50 26.57 6.14
C ARG A 542 24.05 26.58 4.67
N PHE A 543 23.65 25.43 4.14
CA PHE A 543 23.12 25.28 2.78
C PHE A 543 21.83 26.10 2.57
N TYR A 544 20.86 25.99 3.48
CA TYR A 544 19.61 26.75 3.36
C TYR A 544 19.79 28.25 3.63
N LEU A 545 20.74 28.66 4.47
CA LEU A 545 21.14 30.07 4.61
C LEU A 545 21.72 30.62 3.30
N ALA A 546 22.64 29.88 2.66
CA ALA A 546 23.20 30.29 1.37
C ALA A 546 22.11 30.44 0.29
N LYS A 547 21.09 29.57 0.33
CA LYS A 547 19.91 29.64 -0.56
C LYS A 547 18.98 30.81 -0.22
N LYS A 548 18.74 31.10 1.06
CA LYS A 548 17.93 32.24 1.55
C LYS A 548 18.44 33.58 1.01
N TYR A 549 19.77 33.76 0.98
CA TYR A 549 20.41 35.01 0.55
C TYR A 549 20.94 34.99 -0.91
N ALA A 550 20.75 33.89 -1.65
CA ALA A 550 21.21 33.72 -3.03
C ALA A 550 22.72 33.96 -3.23
N VAL A 551 23.55 33.51 -2.28
CA VAL A 551 25.00 33.74 -2.27
C VAL A 551 25.75 32.81 -3.26
N HIS A 552 25.07 31.79 -3.82
CA HIS A 552 25.61 30.87 -4.82
C HIS A 552 24.70 30.76 -6.04
N ASN A 553 25.25 31.01 -7.24
CA ASN A 553 24.53 31.01 -8.52
C ASN A 553 24.24 29.60 -9.09
N ASP A 554 24.79 28.53 -8.51
CA ASP A 554 24.74 27.17 -9.08
C ASP A 554 23.47 26.38 -8.68
N PHE A 555 22.56 26.98 -7.89
CA PHE A 555 21.40 26.28 -7.31
C PHE A 555 20.10 26.32 -8.15
N ALA A 556 20.14 26.87 -9.37
CA ALA A 556 18.95 27.06 -10.20
C ALA A 556 18.38 25.77 -10.84
N GLU A 557 19.09 24.64 -10.78
CA GLU A 557 18.71 23.42 -11.52
C GLU A 557 18.12 22.29 -10.64
N LEU A 558 18.03 22.44 -9.31
CA LEU A 558 17.80 21.32 -8.39
C LEU A 558 16.39 21.18 -7.77
N ASP A 559 15.46 22.14 -7.93
CA ASP A 559 14.12 22.04 -7.34
C ASP A 559 12.98 22.28 -8.34
N GLY A 560 12.25 21.22 -8.68
CA GLY A 560 11.03 21.25 -9.52
C GLY A 560 9.76 21.76 -8.81
N VAL A 561 9.86 22.29 -7.59
CA VAL A 561 8.70 22.71 -6.77
C VAL A 561 8.69 24.23 -6.49
N ALA A 562 9.70 24.99 -6.93
CA ALA A 562 9.78 26.43 -6.71
C ALA A 562 9.09 27.30 -7.79
N ALA A 563 8.15 26.74 -8.57
CA ALA A 563 7.48 27.49 -9.64
C ALA A 563 6.47 28.54 -9.15
N THR A 564 6.16 28.61 -7.85
CA THR A 564 5.08 29.48 -7.35
C THR A 564 5.54 30.84 -6.82
N TRP A 565 6.84 31.06 -6.57
CA TRP A 565 7.30 32.33 -5.95
C TRP A 565 8.65 32.89 -6.44
N SER A 566 9.16 32.48 -7.62
CA SER A 566 10.42 33.03 -8.16
C SER A 566 10.30 33.92 -9.40
N ALA A 567 9.09 34.23 -9.90
CA ALA A 567 8.97 35.03 -11.13
C ALA A 567 9.14 36.55 -10.91
N THR A 568 9.11 37.07 -9.68
CA THR A 568 9.13 38.53 -9.42
C THR A 568 10.43 39.05 -8.79
N ARG A 569 11.34 38.17 -8.35
CA ARG A 569 12.65 38.57 -7.78
C ARG A 569 13.84 38.33 -8.71
N GLU A 570 13.79 37.34 -9.59
CA GLU A 570 14.94 36.97 -10.43
C GLU A 570 15.31 38.01 -11.49
N GLU A 571 14.38 38.83 -11.98
CA GLU A 571 14.71 39.90 -12.94
C GLU A 571 15.25 41.19 -12.31
N ASN A 572 15.16 41.36 -10.98
CA ASN A 572 15.57 42.61 -10.30
C ASN A 572 16.94 42.56 -9.60
N VAL A 573 17.51 41.37 -9.34
CA VAL A 573 18.76 41.27 -8.55
C VAL A 573 20.02 41.50 -9.39
N ARG A 574 19.95 41.45 -10.72
CA ARG A 574 21.11 41.74 -11.60
C ARG A 574 21.43 43.23 -11.78
N GLY A 575 20.70 44.13 -11.11
CA GLY A 575 20.83 45.58 -11.30
C GLY A 575 21.42 46.38 -10.12
N ASP A 576 21.38 45.87 -8.89
CA ASP A 576 21.70 46.68 -7.70
C ASP A 576 22.74 46.00 -6.79
N ASN A 577 24.02 46.36 -6.97
CA ASN A 577 25.14 45.90 -6.13
C ASN A 577 24.87 46.08 -4.62
N ASN A 578 24.07 47.07 -4.23
CA ASN A 578 23.73 47.32 -2.82
C ASN A 578 22.82 46.23 -2.21
N ILE A 579 21.92 45.63 -3.00
CA ILE A 579 21.02 44.57 -2.52
C ILE A 579 21.82 43.28 -2.28
N TYR A 580 22.73 42.95 -3.19
CA TYR A 580 23.63 41.81 -3.02
C TYR A 580 24.59 41.99 -1.82
N LEU A 581 25.17 43.19 -1.66
CA LEU A 581 26.05 43.48 -0.51
C LEU A 581 25.30 43.44 0.83
N ALA A 582 24.04 43.89 0.87
CA ALA A 582 23.20 43.77 2.05
C ALA A 582 22.90 42.29 2.37
N ALA A 583 22.47 41.51 1.37
CA ALA A 583 22.20 40.07 1.54
C ALA A 583 23.45 39.29 1.99
N MET A 584 24.64 39.66 1.51
CA MET A 584 25.90 39.02 1.92
C MET A 584 26.26 39.38 3.37
N LYS A 585 25.97 40.61 3.82
CA LYS A 585 26.15 41.01 5.22
C LYS A 585 25.23 40.23 6.15
N ASP A 586 23.95 40.11 5.78
CA ASP A 586 22.95 39.39 6.58
C ASP A 586 23.28 37.88 6.61
N TYR A 587 23.79 37.32 5.51
CA TYR A 587 24.34 35.95 5.49
C TYR A 587 25.53 35.76 6.44
N ASP A 588 26.51 36.67 6.41
CA ASP A 588 27.68 36.59 7.30
C ASP A 588 27.28 36.69 8.78
N GLU A 589 26.24 37.48 9.11
CA GLU A 589 25.67 37.58 10.46
C GLU A 589 24.99 36.27 10.89
N ASP A 590 24.14 35.67 10.04
CA ASP A 590 23.49 34.38 10.32
C ASP A 590 24.52 33.24 10.45
N VAL A 591 25.58 33.23 9.63
CA VAL A 591 26.67 32.25 9.74
C VAL A 591 27.42 32.43 11.06
N LEU A 592 27.68 33.67 11.49
CA LEU A 592 28.33 33.92 12.77
C LEU A 592 27.50 33.41 13.96
N LEU A 593 26.16 33.44 13.86
CA LEU A 593 25.30 32.81 14.88
C LEU A 593 25.52 31.31 14.95
N VAL A 594 25.64 30.63 13.80
CA VAL A 594 25.95 29.19 13.74
C VAL A 594 27.30 28.89 14.41
N GLU A 595 28.34 29.66 14.07
CA GLU A 595 29.67 29.50 14.69
C GLU A 595 29.64 29.73 16.20
N THR A 596 28.87 30.73 16.67
CA THR A 596 28.71 31.00 18.10
C THR A 596 28.06 29.82 18.83
N LEU A 597 27.05 29.18 18.22
CA LEU A 597 26.40 27.99 18.79
C LEU A 597 27.38 26.79 18.85
N LEU A 598 28.21 26.60 17.84
CA LEU A 598 29.23 25.55 17.80
C LEU A 598 30.30 25.76 18.89
N GLU A 599 30.79 27.00 19.03
CA GLU A 599 31.75 27.37 20.08
C GLU A 599 31.20 27.10 21.48
N GLU A 600 29.94 27.47 21.74
CA GLU A 600 29.28 27.23 23.04
C GLU A 600 29.10 25.74 23.35
N LEU A 601 28.92 24.92 22.32
CA LEU A 601 28.82 23.47 22.44
C LEU A 601 30.17 22.77 22.49
N ALA A 602 31.28 23.51 22.33
CA ALA A 602 32.63 22.97 22.16
C ALA A 602 32.71 21.94 21.01
N LEU A 603 32.04 22.26 19.89
CA LEU A 603 32.06 21.47 18.65
C LEU A 603 32.82 22.26 17.58
N GLU A 604 33.68 21.59 16.82
CA GLU A 604 34.24 22.10 15.56
C GLU A 604 33.48 21.41 14.41
N ALA A 605 33.10 22.12 13.33
CA ALA A 605 32.27 21.57 12.24
C ALA A 605 32.44 22.27 10.89
#